data_AF-A0A3M0HZT5-F1
#
_entry.id   AF-A0A3M0HZT5-F1
#
_cell.length_a   1.000
_cell.length_b   1.000
_cell.length_c   1.000
_cell.angle_alpha   90.00
_cell.angle_beta   90.00
_cell.angle_gamma   90.00
#
_symmetry.space_group_name_H-M   'P 1'
#
loop_
_entity.id
_entity.type
_entity.pdbx_description
1 polymer ?
#
loop_
_entity_poly.entity_id
_entity_poly.type
_entity_poly.pdbx_seq_one_letter_code
_entity_poly.pdbx_strand_id
1 'polypeptide(L)'
;MLPGPLVKEMDREMRRWRIATFNYGVTYYLSRILLIVASAVVAADQNLGGGHGSWLIAWVPALALVVAVMTAVDTWLKPQQKWRGFMESRDALADLRIQAEGGMTVDQVRAKFLELRRQHRERNVF
;
A
#
# COMPACT_ATOMS: atom_id res chain seq x y z
N MET A 1 -27.64 16.82 12.12
CA MET A 1 -27.48 15.41 11.68
C MET A 1 -27.00 15.39 10.24
N LEU A 2 -25.98 14.59 9.93
CA LEU A 2 -25.47 14.48 8.55
C LEU A 2 -26.51 13.80 7.65
N PRO A 3 -26.62 14.19 6.37
CA PRO A 3 -27.49 13.52 5.42
C PRO A 3 -27.06 12.07 5.25
N GLY A 4 -28.00 11.12 5.37
CA GLY A 4 -27.73 9.69 5.17
C GLY A 4 -26.97 9.33 3.87
N PRO A 5 -27.21 10.01 2.73
CA PRO A 5 -26.43 9.78 1.51
C PRO A 5 -24.95 10.13 1.64
N LEU A 6 -24.62 11.23 2.33
CA LEU A 6 -23.25 11.71 2.51
C LEU A 6 -22.46 10.75 3.41
N VAL A 7 -23.08 10.26 4.48
CA VAL A 7 -22.47 9.27 5.38
C VAL A 7 -22.16 7.97 4.63
N LYS A 8 -23.11 7.47 3.82
CA LYS A 8 -22.90 6.26 3.00
C LYS A 8 -21.76 6.42 2.01
N GLU A 9 -21.62 7.60 1.40
CA GLU A 9 -20.55 7.86 0.45
C GLU A 9 -19.17 7.91 1.13
N MET A 10 -19.07 8.61 2.26
CA MET A 10 -17.86 8.65 3.09
C MET A 10 -17.45 7.25 3.57
N ASP A 11 -18.39 6.45 4.07
CA ASP A 11 -18.14 5.06 4.51
C ASP A 11 -17.63 4.16 3.37
N ARG A 12 -18.19 4.33 2.17
CA ARG A 12 -17.79 3.55 0.99
C ARG A 12 -16.37 3.90 0.54
N GLU A 13 -15.99 5.16 0.62
CA GLU A 13 -14.62 5.59 0.31
C GLU A 13 -13.64 5.15 1.38
N MET A 14 -14.01 5.28 2.66
CA MET A 14 -13.19 4.83 3.79
C MET A 14 -12.86 3.33 3.69
N ARG A 15 -13.83 2.49 3.31
CA ARG A 15 -13.58 1.06 3.05
C ARG A 15 -12.63 0.85 1.87
N ARG A 16 -12.84 1.56 0.76
CA ARG A 16 -11.99 1.43 -0.43
C ARG A 16 -10.55 1.84 -0.15
N TRP A 17 -10.34 2.97 0.52
CA TRP A 17 -9.02 3.46 0.86
C TRP A 17 -8.34 2.53 1.86
N ARG A 18 -9.07 1.99 2.85
CA ARG A 18 -8.53 0.98 3.77
C ARG A 18 -8.07 -0.30 3.06
N ILE A 19 -8.86 -0.82 2.11
CA ILE A 19 -8.48 -2.00 1.32
C ILE A 19 -7.27 -1.68 0.45
N ALA A 20 -7.22 -0.51 -0.19
CA ALA A 20 -6.08 -0.08 -0.99
C ALA A 20 -4.80 0.01 -0.14
N THR A 21 -4.85 0.67 1.04
CA THR A 21 -3.72 0.74 1.98
C THR A 21 -3.26 -0.65 2.41
N PHE A 22 -4.19 -1.56 2.71
CA PHE A 22 -3.84 -2.92 3.13
C PHE A 22 -3.20 -3.71 1.99
N ASN A 23 -3.81 -3.73 0.81
CA ASN A 23 -3.28 -4.45 -0.34
C ASN A 23 -1.91 -3.93 -0.77
N TYR A 24 -1.72 -2.60 -0.82
CA TYR A 24 -0.40 -2.02 -1.12
C TYR A 24 0.63 -2.37 -0.05
N GLY A 25 0.27 -2.28 1.23
CA GLY A 25 1.15 -2.64 2.34
C GLY A 25 1.55 -4.12 2.28
N VAL A 26 0.57 -5.02 2.19
CA VAL A 26 0.79 -6.46 2.09
C VAL A 26 1.65 -6.80 0.88
N THR A 27 1.30 -6.29 -0.30
CA THR A 27 2.06 -6.58 -1.53
C THR A 27 3.50 -6.14 -1.35
N TYR A 28 3.75 -4.94 -0.81
CA TYR A 28 5.09 -4.42 -0.58
C TYR A 28 5.92 -5.23 0.45
N TYR A 29 5.32 -5.60 1.59
CA TYR A 29 6.05 -6.36 2.60
C TYR A 29 6.28 -7.81 2.18
N LEU A 30 5.30 -8.43 1.53
CA LEU A 30 5.39 -9.80 1.06
C LEU A 30 6.40 -9.91 -0.10
N SER A 31 6.41 -8.92 -0.99
CA SER A 31 7.42 -8.77 -2.02
C SER A 31 8.83 -8.68 -1.40
N ARG A 32 9.00 -7.85 -0.37
CA ARG A 32 10.28 -7.69 0.34
C ARG A 32 10.75 -8.94 1.08
N ILE A 33 9.84 -9.68 1.70
CA ILE A 33 10.16 -10.96 2.37
C ILE A 33 10.64 -11.98 1.32
N LEU A 34 9.93 -12.11 0.20
CA LEU A 34 10.33 -13.00 -0.89
C LEU A 34 11.71 -12.62 -1.43
N LEU A 35 12.03 -11.33 -1.55
CA LEU A 35 13.34 -10.84 -1.98
C LEU A 35 14.46 -11.21 -1.00
N ILE A 36 14.21 -11.11 0.30
CA ILE A 36 15.17 -11.49 1.34
C ILE A 36 15.42 -12.99 1.30
N VAL A 37 14.35 -13.79 1.20
CA VAL A 37 14.45 -15.25 1.10
C VAL A 37 15.21 -15.65 -0.17
N ALA A 38 14.87 -15.06 -1.31
CA ALA A 38 15.56 -15.28 -2.58
C ALA A 38 17.05 -14.93 -2.47
N SER A 39 17.38 -13.75 -1.94
CA SER A 39 18.76 -13.32 -1.70
C SER A 39 19.52 -14.27 -0.77
N ALA A 40 18.87 -14.77 0.28
CA ALA A 40 19.45 -15.74 1.20
C ALA A 40 19.73 -17.08 0.52
N VAL A 41 18.84 -17.54 -0.37
CA VAL A 41 19.06 -18.76 -1.18
C VAL A 41 20.23 -18.57 -2.14
N VAL A 42 20.32 -17.42 -2.83
CA VAL A 42 21.47 -17.10 -3.70
C VAL A 42 22.78 -17.04 -2.92
N ALA A 43 22.77 -16.42 -1.72
CA ALA A 43 23.96 -16.35 -0.88
C ALA A 43 24.37 -17.72 -0.29
N ALA A 44 23.40 -18.61 -0.07
CA ALA A 44 23.64 -19.96 0.43
C ALA A 44 24.04 -20.96 -0.66
N ASP A 45 24.12 -20.55 -1.93
CA ASP A 45 24.41 -21.40 -3.09
C ASP A 45 25.64 -22.30 -2.89
N GLN A 46 26.74 -21.74 -2.38
CA GLN A 46 27.97 -22.50 -2.09
C GLN A 46 27.82 -23.52 -0.95
N ASN A 47 26.92 -23.28 0.02
CA ASN A 47 26.62 -24.21 1.12
C ASN A 47 25.56 -25.26 0.71
N LEU A 48 24.71 -24.94 -0.27
CA LEU A 48 23.67 -25.84 -0.79
C LEU A 48 24.20 -26.84 -1.81
N GLY A 49 25.35 -26.57 -2.44
CA GLY A 49 26.00 -27.47 -3.40
C GLY A 49 26.38 -28.85 -2.86
N GLY A 50 26.37 -29.06 -1.54
CA GLY A 50 26.64 -30.36 -0.89
C GLY A 50 25.41 -31.15 -0.40
N GLY A 51 24.19 -30.61 -0.48
CA GLY A 51 23.00 -31.21 0.16
C GLY A 51 21.76 -31.33 -0.74
N HIS A 52 20.67 -31.91 -0.22
CA HIS A 52 19.40 -32.22 -0.92
C HIS A 52 18.64 -31.00 -1.55
N GLY A 53 19.24 -29.81 -1.58
CA GLY A 53 18.66 -28.57 -2.12
C GLY A 53 19.06 -28.20 -3.55
N SER A 54 19.78 -29.06 -4.29
CA SER A 54 20.32 -28.77 -5.63
C SER A 54 19.30 -28.22 -6.65
N TRP A 55 18.01 -28.58 -6.54
CA TRP A 55 16.95 -28.02 -7.40
C TRP A 55 16.74 -26.50 -7.22
N LEU A 56 16.94 -25.95 -6.02
CA LEU A 56 16.81 -24.52 -5.76
C LEU A 56 17.91 -23.71 -6.46
N ILE A 57 19.09 -24.31 -6.66
CA ILE A 57 20.24 -23.69 -7.35
C ILE A 57 19.89 -23.37 -8.80
N ALA A 58 19.12 -24.22 -9.47
CA ALA A 58 18.67 -23.98 -10.85
C ALA A 58 17.80 -22.72 -11.00
N TRP A 59 17.12 -22.29 -9.92
CA TRP A 59 16.26 -21.10 -9.90
C TRP A 59 16.99 -19.82 -9.48
N VAL A 60 18.23 -19.92 -8.98
CA VAL A 60 19.03 -18.77 -8.51
C VAL A 60 19.11 -17.63 -9.54
N PRO A 61 19.36 -17.88 -10.84
CA PRO A 61 19.42 -16.80 -11.85
C PRO A 61 18.05 -16.11 -12.05
N ALA A 62 16.97 -16.88 -12.06
CA ALA A 62 15.61 -16.35 -12.20
C ALA A 62 15.20 -15.54 -10.96
N LEU A 63 15.54 -16.03 -9.77
CA LEU A 63 15.32 -15.32 -8.51
C LEU A 63 16.12 -14.02 -8.45
N ALA A 64 17.38 -14.01 -8.89
CA ALA A 64 18.21 -12.81 -8.96
C ALA A 64 17.63 -11.76 -9.93
N LEU A 65 17.10 -12.18 -11.08
CA LEU A 65 16.44 -11.29 -12.04
C LEU A 65 15.16 -10.68 -11.43
N VAL A 66 14.32 -11.52 -10.82
CA VAL A 66 13.11 -11.07 -10.11
C VAL A 66 13.49 -10.08 -9.02
N VAL A 67 14.56 -10.35 -8.27
CA VAL A 67 15.07 -9.45 -7.24
C VAL A 67 15.45 -8.09 -7.81
N ALA A 68 16.27 -8.08 -8.86
CA ALA A 68 16.70 -6.85 -9.50
C ALA A 68 15.52 -6.03 -10.05
N VAL A 69 14.55 -6.67 -10.71
CA VAL A 69 13.35 -6.02 -11.24
C VAL A 69 12.52 -5.41 -10.11
N MET A 70 12.28 -6.15 -9.04
CA MET A 70 11.48 -5.66 -7.92
C MET A 70 12.20 -4.56 -7.14
N THR A 71 13.52 -4.63 -6.97
CA THR A 71 14.31 -3.54 -6.38
C THR A 71 14.30 -2.29 -7.26
N ALA A 72 14.39 -2.44 -8.59
CA ALA A 72 14.27 -1.32 -9.51
C ALA A 72 12.88 -0.68 -9.45
N VAL A 73 11.83 -1.48 -9.38
CA VAL A 73 10.46 -1.03 -9.18
C VAL A 73 10.28 -0.33 -7.83
N ASP A 74 10.84 -0.88 -6.74
CA ASP A 74 10.81 -0.25 -5.41
C ASP A 74 11.48 1.14 -5.42
N THR A 75 12.65 1.21 -6.06
CA THR A 75 13.42 2.47 -6.17
C THR A 75 12.69 3.50 -7.02
N TRP A 76 12.07 3.08 -8.13
CA TRP A 76 11.38 3.99 -9.04
C TRP A 76 10.03 4.45 -8.50
N LEU A 77 9.20 3.53 -8.00
CA LEU A 77 7.83 3.84 -7.58
C LEU A 77 7.74 4.39 -6.14
N LYS A 78 8.80 4.24 -5.33
CA LYS A 78 8.82 4.59 -3.90
C LYS A 78 7.52 4.17 -3.20
N PRO A 79 7.12 2.89 -3.28
CA PRO A 79 5.83 2.39 -2.82
C PRO A 79 5.56 2.71 -1.35
N GLN A 80 6.61 2.80 -0.52
CA GLN A 80 6.50 3.25 0.87
C GLN A 80 5.95 4.69 1.00
N GLN A 81 6.33 5.60 0.10
CA GLN A 81 5.82 6.97 0.07
C GLN A 81 4.36 7.01 -0.38
N LYS A 82 4.00 6.23 -1.41
CA LYS A 82 2.60 6.08 -1.86
C LYS A 82 1.72 5.49 -0.76
N TRP A 83 2.21 4.45 -0.08
CA TRP A 83 1.50 3.82 1.03
C TRP A 83 1.24 4.79 2.19
N ARG A 84 2.23 5.64 2.53
CA ARG A 84 2.02 6.72 3.51
C ARG A 84 0.98 7.74 3.03
N GLY A 85 0.99 8.12 1.75
CA GLY A 85 -0.03 9.01 1.18
C GLY A 85 -1.45 8.45 1.24
N PHE A 86 -1.62 7.14 1.03
CA PHE A 86 -2.90 6.45 1.24
C PHE A 86 -3.31 6.42 2.72
N MET A 87 -2.37 6.19 3.65
CA MET A 87 -2.64 6.25 5.09
C MET A 87 -3.10 7.64 5.53
N GLU A 88 -2.37 8.69 5.13
CA GLU A 88 -2.67 10.08 5.47
C GLU A 88 -4.07 10.48 4.98
N SER A 89 -4.42 10.10 3.75
CA SER A 89 -5.75 10.37 3.18
C SER A 89 -6.87 9.63 3.95
N ARG A 90 -6.63 8.37 4.33
CA ARG A 90 -7.57 7.57 5.13
C ARG A 90 -7.79 8.18 6.50
N ASP A 91 -6.72 8.57 7.17
CA ASP A 91 -6.78 9.11 8.53
C ASP A 91 -7.46 10.48 8.52
N ALA A 92 -7.18 11.32 7.52
CA ALA A 92 -7.87 12.60 7.32
C ALA A 92 -9.38 12.43 7.07
N LEU A 93 -9.80 11.38 6.35
CA LEU A 93 -11.22 11.07 6.15
C LEU A 93 -11.89 10.57 7.45
N ALA A 94 -11.17 9.82 8.28
CA ALA A 94 -11.65 9.40 9.60
C ALA A 94 -11.81 10.60 10.54
N ASP A 95 -10.83 11.51 10.56
CA ASP A 95 -10.90 12.76 11.33
C ASP A 95 -12.05 13.64 10.87
N LEU A 96 -12.27 13.77 9.55
CA LEU A 96 -13.41 14.52 9.03
C LEU A 96 -14.74 13.96 9.54
N ARG A 97 -14.88 12.62 9.63
CA ARG A 97 -16.08 11.98 10.17
C ARG A 97 -16.28 12.32 11.65
N ILE A 98 -15.22 12.24 12.46
CA ILE A 98 -15.28 12.58 13.89
C ILE A 98 -15.67 14.05 14.07
N GLN A 99 -15.07 14.95 13.29
CA GLN A 99 -15.40 16.38 13.34
C GLN A 99 -16.84 16.66 12.86
N ALA A 100 -17.34 15.89 11.90
CA ALA A 100 -18.70 15.99 11.40
C ALA A 100 -19.74 15.54 12.45
N GLU A 101 -19.40 14.54 13.28
CA GLU A 101 -20.18 14.14 14.45
C GLU A 101 -20.10 15.20 15.57
N GLY A 102 -18.98 15.94 15.66
CA GLY A 102 -18.74 17.05 16.60
C GLY A 102 -19.46 18.37 16.30
N GLY A 103 -20.38 18.41 15.32
CA GLY A 103 -21.25 19.57 15.08
C GLY A 103 -20.89 20.44 13.88
N MET A 104 -20.01 19.97 12.98
CA MET A 104 -19.72 20.68 11.73
C MET A 104 -20.95 20.76 10.82
N THR A 105 -21.10 21.85 10.06
CA THR A 105 -22.24 21.99 9.15
C THR A 105 -22.09 21.06 7.94
N VAL A 106 -23.23 20.64 7.37
CA VAL A 106 -23.26 19.71 6.24
C VAL A 106 -22.46 20.23 5.04
N ASP A 107 -22.55 21.52 4.74
CA ASP A 107 -21.83 22.14 3.62
C ASP A 107 -20.32 22.16 3.84
N GLN A 108 -19.87 22.42 5.08
CA GLN A 108 -18.46 22.35 5.45
C GLN A 108 -17.90 20.92 5.31
N VAL A 109 -18.66 19.92 5.77
CA VAL A 109 -18.27 18.51 5.66
C VAL A 109 -18.18 18.10 4.19
N ARG A 110 -19.15 18.52 3.36
CA ARG A 110 -19.17 18.23 1.93
C ARG A 110 -17.99 18.88 1.20
N ALA A 111 -17.68 20.14 1.50
CA ALA A 111 -16.55 20.85 0.90
C ALA A 111 -15.22 20.16 1.24
N LYS A 112 -14.98 19.87 2.52
CA LYS A 112 -13.79 19.15 2.98
C LYS A 112 -13.69 17.74 2.40
N PHE A 113 -14.81 17.03 2.26
CA PHE A 113 -14.83 15.70 1.66
C PHE A 113 -14.42 15.73 0.18
N LEU A 114 -14.94 16.69 -0.59
CA LEU A 114 -14.55 16.87 -2.00
C LEU A 114 -13.08 17.24 -2.15
N GLU A 115 -12.56 18.09 -1.27
CA GLU A 115 -11.14 18.44 -1.24
C GLU A 115 -10.27 17.22 -0.95
N LEU A 116 -10.63 16.40 0.06
CA LEU A 116 -9.91 15.16 0.38
C LEU A 116 -9.92 14.17 -0.80
N ARG A 117 -11.05 14.03 -1.51
CA ARG A 117 -11.11 13.20 -2.73
C ARG A 117 -10.16 13.70 -3.81
N ARG A 118 -10.10 15.01 -4.00
CA ARG A 118 -9.19 15.62 -4.98
C ARG A 118 -7.73 15.38 -4.60
N GLN A 119 -7.36 15.66 -3.36
CA GLN A 119 -5.99 15.43 -2.85
C GLN A 119 -5.60 13.96 -2.92
N HIS A 120 -6.49 13.03 -2.55
CA HIS A 120 -6.24 11.60 -2.69
C HIS A 120 -6.01 11.22 -4.16
N ARG A 121 -6.78 11.79 -5.10
CA ARG A 121 -6.60 11.52 -6.53
C ARG A 121 -5.26 12.05 -7.04
N GLU A 122 -4.93 13.30 -6.73
CA GLU A 122 -3.70 13.96 -7.17
C GLU A 122 -2.44 13.30 -6.58
N ARG A 123 -2.48 12.84 -5.32
CA ARG A 123 -1.31 12.23 -4.65
C ARG A 123 -1.17 10.73 -4.93
N ASN A 124 -2.28 10.00 -5.08
CA ASN A 124 -2.26 8.55 -5.03
C ASN A 124 -2.72 7.85 -6.32
N VAL A 125 -3.32 8.56 -7.28
CA VAL A 125 -3.76 8.02 -8.58
C VAL A 125 -2.96 8.70 -9.69
N PHE A 126 -2.02 7.96 -10.28
CA PHE A 126 -1.28 8.37 -11.49
C PHE A 126 -2.00 7.83 -12.73
#